data_AF-A0A3E4YKZ7-F1
#
_entry.id   AF-A0A3E4YKZ7-F1
#
_cell.length_a   1.000
_cell.length_b   1.000
_cell.length_c   1.000
_cell.angle_alpha   90.00
_cell.angle_beta   90.00
_cell.angle_gamma   90.00
#
_symmetry.space_group_name_H-M   'P 1'
#
loop_
_entity.id
_entity.type
_entity.pdbx_description
1 polymer ?
#
loop_
_entity_poly.entity_id
_entity_poly.type
_entity_poly.pdbx_seq_one_letter_code
_entity_poly.pdbx_strand_id
1 'polypeptide(L)' 'MKTKTLYTCEVCHTDYANKVDALECEHSHSKIDLVKDFRYIPKAKYPNKIEIKFADGTTHWYRVTQ' A
#
# COMPACT_ATOMS: atom_id res chain seq x y z
N MET A 1 17.71 20.90 -25.50
CA MET A 1 16.85 19.97 -24.75
C MET A 1 17.63 19.45 -23.55
N LYS A 2 17.06 19.48 -22.33
CA LYS A 2 17.72 18.93 -21.12
C LYS A 2 17.07 17.59 -20.79
N THR A 3 17.88 16.53 -20.68
CA THR A 3 17.43 15.23 -20.19
C THR A 3 17.51 15.22 -18.66
N LYS A 4 16.51 14.65 -18.00
CA LYS A 4 16.51 14.40 -16.56
C LYS A 4 16.22 12.91 -16.35
N THR A 5 17.05 12.26 -15.55
CA THR A 5 16.82 10.88 -15.12
C THR A 5 16.06 10.93 -13.81
N LEU A 6 14.90 10.28 -13.77
CA LEU A 6 14.09 10.10 -12.56
C LEU A 6 14.09 8.62 -12.20
N TYR A 7 13.99 8.33 -10.91
CA TYR A 7 13.89 6.99 -10.36
C TYR A 7 12.47 6.78 -9.87
N THR A 8 11.81 5.71 -10.32
CA THR A 8 10.40 5.46 -9.98
C THR A 8 10.31 4.26 -9.04
N CYS A 9 9.59 4.42 -7.94
CA CYS A 9 9.29 3.32 -7.03
C CYS A 9 8.38 2.30 -7.72
N GLU A 10 8.74 1.02 -7.75
CA GLU A 10 7.93 -0.01 -8.42
C GLU A 10 6.62 -0.33 -7.66
N VAL A 11 6.50 0.08 -6.40
CA VAL A 11 5.31 -0.21 -5.57
C VAL A 11 4.22 0.83 -5.71
N CYS A 12 4.57 2.12 -5.64
CA CYS A 12 3.61 3.23 -5.70
C CYS A 12 3.73 4.09 -6.96
N HIS A 13 4.71 3.81 -7.81
CA HIS A 13 5.02 4.55 -9.05
C HIS A 13 5.32 6.03 -8.84
N THR A 14 5.70 6.44 -7.62
CA THR A 14 6.16 7.80 -7.36
C THR A 14 7.55 8.00 -7.97
N ASP A 15 7.72 9.08 -8.72
CA ASP A 15 8.99 9.50 -9.29
C ASP A 15 9.82 10.35 -8.30
N TYR A 16 11.09 10.00 -8.21
CA TYR A 16 12.09 10.59 -7.33
C TYR A 16 13.28 11.08 -8.13
N ALA A 17 13.94 12.14 -7.65
CA ALA A 17 15.14 12.67 -8.27
C ALA A 17 16.39 11.80 -7.99
N ASN A 18 16.40 11.08 -6.86
CA ASN A 18 17.52 10.23 -6.46
C ASN A 18 17.09 8.77 -6.31
N LYS A 19 18.04 7.87 -6.55
CA LYS A 19 17.87 6.43 -6.37
C LYS A 19 17.64 6.05 -4.90
N VAL A 20 18.28 6.76 -3.98
CA VAL A 20 18.19 6.47 -2.53
C VAL A 20 16.78 6.71 -2.03
N ASP A 21 16.17 7.85 -2.36
CA ASP A 21 14.77 8.14 -2.01
C ASP A 21 13.80 7.09 -2.59
N ALA A 22 14.01 6.66 -3.84
CA ALA A 22 13.19 5.62 -4.46
C ALA A 22 13.32 4.28 -3.71
N LEU A 23 14.55 3.87 -3.37
CA LEU A 23 14.80 2.67 -2.56
C LEU A 23 14.17 2.78 -1.18
N GLU A 24 14.35 3.89 -0.46
CA GLU A 24 13.74 4.10 0.86
C GLU A 24 12.21 4.04 0.79
N CYS A 25 11.61 4.59 -0.26
CA CYS A 25 10.19 4.45 -0.52
C CYS A 25 9.78 2.97 -0.70
N GLU A 26 10.47 2.23 -1.57
CA GLU A 26 10.24 0.79 -1.79
C GLU A 26 10.40 -0.04 -0.52
N HIS A 27 11.41 0.26 0.30
CA HIS A 27 11.66 -0.40 1.58
C HIS A 27 10.64 -0.03 2.66
N SER A 28 10.13 1.20 2.65
CA SER A 28 9.09 1.67 3.57
C SER A 28 7.71 1.07 3.24
N HIS A 29 7.48 0.70 1.99
CA HIS A 29 6.26 0.02 1.59
C HIS A 29 6.21 -1.40 2.15
N SER A 30 5.43 -1.56 3.22
CA SER A 30 5.05 -2.88 3.72
C SER A 30 4.13 -3.57 2.71
N LYS A 31 4.60 -4.70 2.18
CA LYS A 31 3.79 -5.54 1.29
C LYS A 31 2.61 -6.11 2.08
N ILE A 32 1.45 -6.12 1.42
CA ILE A 32 0.26 -6.80 1.94
C ILE A 32 0.51 -8.31 1.81
N ASP A 33 0.41 -9.03 2.93
CA ASP A 33 0.61 -10.48 2.99
C ASP A 33 -0.72 -11.18 2.68
N LEU A 34 -1.75 -10.91 3.48
CA LEU A 34 -3.07 -11.51 3.30
C LEU A 34 -4.18 -10.67 3.93
N VAL A 35 -5.39 -10.78 3.38
CA VAL A 35 -6.61 -10.29 4.03
C VAL A 35 -7.04 -11.35 5.03
N LYS A 36 -7.02 -11.00 6.32
CA LYS A 36 -7.24 -11.94 7.42
C LYS A 36 -8.70 -12.05 7.82
N ASP A 37 -9.42 -10.93 7.82
CA ASP A 37 -10.83 -10.87 8.22
C ASP A 37 -11.59 -9.73 7.52
N PHE A 38 -12.91 -9.79 7.55
CA PHE A 38 -13.79 -8.79 6.94
C PHE A 38 -15.12 -8.68 7.69
N ARG A 39 -15.56 -7.43 7.93
CA ARG A 39 -16.76 -7.11 8.68
C ARG A 39 -17.81 -6.44 7.81
N TYR A 40 -18.99 -7.06 7.74
CA TYR A 40 -20.14 -6.55 6.99
C TYR A 40 -21.08 -5.76 7.88
N ILE A 41 -21.78 -4.80 7.28
CA ILE A 41 -22.94 -4.13 7.88
C ILE A 41 -24.23 -4.71 7.27
N PRO A 42 -25.36 -4.68 8.01
CA PRO A 42 -26.63 -5.19 7.51
C PRO A 42 -27.00 -4.54 6.16
N LYS A 43 -27.44 -5.36 5.19
CA LYS A 43 -27.83 -4.93 3.84
C LYS A 43 -26.71 -4.37 2.94
N ALA A 44 -25.43 -4.45 3.35
CA ALA A 44 -24.32 -4.06 2.47
C ALA A 44 -23.81 -5.25 1.63
N LYS A 45 -23.54 -4.97 0.34
CA LYS A 45 -22.95 -5.93 -0.60
C LYS A 45 -21.44 -6.14 -0.37
N TYR A 46 -20.75 -5.12 0.12
CA TYR A 46 -19.30 -5.13 0.37
C TYR A 46 -18.99 -4.94 1.86
N PRO A 47 -17.87 -5.48 2.37
CA PRO A 47 -17.47 -5.31 3.76
C PRO A 47 -17.22 -3.84 4.07
N ASN A 48 -17.60 -3.40 5.27
CA ASN A 48 -17.33 -2.04 5.75
C ASN A 48 -15.92 -1.91 6.35
N LYS A 49 -15.36 -3.01 6.86
CA LYS A 49 -14.00 -3.06 7.37
C LYS A 49 -13.30 -4.33 6.93
N ILE A 50 -12.01 -4.23 6.62
CA ILE A 50 -11.14 -5.36 6.31
C ILE A 50 -9.93 -5.35 7.24
N GLU A 51 -9.54 -6.51 7.74
CA GLU A 51 -8.29 -6.71 8.46
C GLU A 51 -7.24 -7.16 7.46
N ILE A 52 -6.19 -6.37 7.28
CA ILE A 52 -5.06 -6.69 6.42
C ILE A 52 -3.88 -7.03 7.32
N LYS A 53 -3.27 -8.20 7.05
CA LYS A 53 -1.98 -8.58 7.61
C LYS A 53 -0.89 -8.16 6.63
N PHE A 54 0.14 -7.49 7.13
CA PHE A 54 1.31 -7.09 6.36
C PHE A 54 2.42 -8.13 6.51
N ALA A 55 3.36 -8.13 5.57
CA ALA A 55 4.54 -9.00 5.59
C ALA A 55 5.42 -8.79 6.84
N ASP A 56 5.33 -7.62 7.47
CA ASP A 56 6.00 -7.29 8.73
C ASP A 56 5.37 -8.02 9.95
N GLY A 57 4.25 -8.72 9.75
CA GLY A 57 3.52 -9.44 10.80
C GLY A 57 2.49 -8.60 11.55
N THR A 58 2.43 -7.29 11.28
CA THR A 58 1.39 -6.39 11.81
C THR A 58 0.05 -6.62 11.12
N THR A 59 -1.03 -6.36 11.86
CA THR A 59 -2.41 -6.41 11.35
C THR A 59 -3.09 -5.07 11.59
N HIS A 60 -3.68 -4.50 10.53
CA HIS A 60 -4.42 -3.25 10.61
C HIS A 60 -5.83 -3.39 10.04
N TRP A 61 -6.78 -2.75 10.71
CA TRP A 61 -8.16 -2.64 10.26
C TRP A 61 -8.33 -1.40 9.39
N TYR A 62 -8.71 -1.61 8.13
CA TYR A 62 -9.04 -0.53 7.21
C TYR A 62 -10.55 -0.45 7.04
N ARG A 63 -11.08 0.78 7.10
CA ARG A 63 -12.47 1.04 6.77
C ARG A 63 -12.57 1.21 5.26
N VAL A 64 -13.38 0.36 4.63
CA VAL A 64 -13.70 0.52 3.21
C VAL A 64 -14.84 1.54 3.14
N THR A 65 -14.47 2.80 2.94
CA THR A 65 -15.44 3.84 2.56
C THR A 65 -15.92 3.52 1.15
N GLN A 66 -17.17 3.08 1.07
CA GLN A 66 -17.92 2.94 -0.18
C GLN A 66 -18.44 4.29 -0.64
#